data_AF-A0A2R6CL71-F1
#
_entry.id   AF-A0A2R6CL71-F1
#
_cell.length_a   1.000
_cell.length_b   1.000
_cell.length_c   1.000
_cell.angle_alpha   90.00
_cell.angle_beta   90.00
_cell.angle_gamma   90.00
#
_symmetry.space_group_name_H-M   'P 1'
#
loop_
_entity.id
_entity.type
_entity.pdbx_description
1 polymer ?
#
loop_
_entity_poly.entity_id
_entity_poly.type
_entity_poly.pdbx_seq_one_letter_code
_entity_poly.pdbx_strand_id
1 'polypeptide(L)'
;MTTDPSGESAVVDAETDRPLYRFGSPEERTRAITHSLLLVAGAFLVAGLLGAAAVDVLGLLGLTEESEPVAVTLASTSVHFGGFLLVCVGYVAWQDCRSLVPASLPSVRSLAVIAVGFVVLLGSLNALEVLFAQFGLEPADNVAIEAGRDNPRLYLYMIPVVILLNSPAEELLFRGLVQGRFRRAYGVVPGILAASAVFGAIHYVALVGSGSQLVYVAIAAAAGLILGAAYEIAGNLLVPIAIHALWNVAIYFLLYAEATGVL
;
A
#
# COMPACT_ATOMS: atom_id res chain seq x y z
N MET A 1 -2.00 -51.80 3.73
CA MET A 1 -2.68 -50.49 3.73
C MET A 1 -2.44 -49.89 5.11
N THR A 2 -1.40 -49.08 5.25
CA THR A 2 -0.93 -48.54 6.54
C THR A 2 -1.03 -47.03 6.49
N THR A 3 -1.84 -46.47 7.38
CA THR A 3 -2.03 -45.04 7.60
C THR A 3 -0.89 -44.50 8.47
N ASP A 4 -0.27 -43.42 8.03
CA ASP A 4 0.65 -42.59 8.81
C ASP A 4 -0.13 -41.89 9.94
N PRO A 5 0.31 -41.96 11.21
CA PRO A 5 -0.41 -41.44 12.38
C PRO A 5 -0.15 -39.96 12.70
N SER A 6 0.56 -39.20 11.86
CA SER A 6 1.02 -37.85 12.24
C SER A 6 -0.02 -36.73 12.13
N GLY A 7 -1.13 -36.88 11.38
CA GLY A 7 -2.23 -35.89 11.40
C GLY A 7 -1.83 -34.44 11.07
N GLU A 8 -0.65 -34.22 10.50
CA GLU A 8 -0.12 -32.89 10.25
C GLU A 8 -0.55 -32.49 8.84
N SER A 9 -1.50 -31.57 8.75
CA SER A 9 -1.85 -30.96 7.47
C SER A 9 -0.59 -30.36 6.88
N ALA A 10 -0.27 -30.72 5.64
CA ALA A 10 0.76 -30.12 4.82
C ALA A 10 0.49 -28.62 4.60
N VAL A 11 0.77 -27.80 5.62
CA VAL A 11 0.91 -26.36 5.50
C VAL A 11 2.37 -26.12 5.11
N VAL A 12 2.59 -26.25 3.81
CA VAL A 12 3.59 -25.54 2.99
C VAL A 12 4.72 -24.89 3.79
N ASP A 13 5.92 -25.44 3.65
CA ASP A 13 7.22 -24.84 3.98
C ASP A 13 7.30 -23.38 3.49
N ALA A 14 6.89 -22.45 4.34
CA ALA A 14 7.13 -21.03 4.14
C ALA A 14 8.52 -20.72 4.70
N GLU A 15 9.58 -20.84 3.88
CA GLU A 15 10.97 -20.41 4.17
C GLU A 15 11.27 -20.40 5.69
N THR A 16 11.51 -21.58 6.27
CA THR A 16 11.63 -21.81 7.72
C THR A 16 12.80 -21.07 8.39
N ASP A 17 13.61 -20.35 7.62
CA ASP A 17 14.64 -19.45 8.11
C ASP A 17 14.52 -18.06 7.45
N ARG A 18 13.87 -17.12 8.13
CA ARG A 18 13.85 -15.69 7.78
C ARG A 18 14.80 -14.95 8.74
N PRO A 19 16.11 -14.91 8.45
CA PRO A 19 17.05 -14.25 9.35
C PRO A 19 16.71 -12.76 9.49
N LEU A 20 16.77 -12.25 10.72
CA LEU A 20 16.54 -10.83 10.98
C LEU A 20 17.52 -9.95 10.19
N TYR A 21 18.75 -10.43 10.06
CA TYR A 21 19.83 -9.79 9.31
C TYR A 21 20.55 -10.83 8.45
N ARG A 22 20.83 -10.47 7.21
CA ARG A 22 21.61 -11.26 6.25
C ARG A 22 22.48 -10.30 5.44
N PHE A 23 23.54 -10.82 4.85
CA PHE A 23 24.30 -10.10 3.82
C PHE A 23 24.48 -11.01 2.62
N GLY A 24 23.54 -10.92 1.68
CA GLY A 24 23.50 -11.72 0.46
C GLY A 24 24.64 -11.40 -0.51
N SER A 25 24.75 -12.16 -1.59
CA SER A 25 25.80 -11.98 -2.60
C SER A 25 25.69 -10.60 -3.28
N PRO A 26 26.76 -10.08 -3.91
CA PRO A 26 26.71 -8.83 -4.68
C PRO A 26 25.60 -8.83 -5.75
N GLU A 27 25.33 -9.99 -6.36
CA GLU A 27 24.27 -10.16 -7.35
C GLU A 27 22.88 -10.06 -6.71
N GLU A 28 22.65 -10.73 -5.57
CA GLU A 28 21.37 -10.63 -4.84
C GLU A 28 21.05 -9.20 -4.44
N ARG A 29 22.07 -8.47 -3.96
CA ARG A 29 21.95 -7.05 -3.55
C ARG A 29 21.68 -6.13 -4.73
N THR A 30 22.46 -6.27 -5.81
CA THR A 30 22.26 -5.49 -7.04
C THR A 30 20.87 -5.75 -7.61
N ARG A 31 20.45 -7.02 -7.68
CA ARG A 31 19.11 -7.40 -8.13
C ARG A 31 18.02 -6.79 -7.26
N ALA A 32 18.17 -6.84 -5.92
CA ALA A 32 17.20 -6.26 -5.00
C ALA A 32 17.03 -4.75 -5.22
N ILE A 33 18.13 -4.01 -5.33
CA ILE A 33 18.10 -2.56 -5.54
C ILE A 33 17.54 -2.23 -6.92
N THR A 34 18.16 -2.73 -7.98
CA THR A 34 17.82 -2.37 -9.37
C THR A 34 16.39 -2.77 -9.70
N HIS A 35 15.96 -3.99 -9.37
CA HIS A 35 14.60 -4.42 -9.69
C HIS A 35 13.56 -3.65 -8.86
N SER A 36 13.83 -3.36 -7.58
CA SER A 36 12.87 -2.62 -6.76
C SER A 36 12.69 -1.19 -7.26
N LEU A 37 13.79 -0.48 -7.55
CA LEU A 37 13.74 0.90 -8.01
C LEU A 37 13.11 1.02 -9.41
N LEU A 38 13.51 0.14 -10.35
CA LEU A 38 12.93 0.15 -11.70
C LEU A 38 11.46 -0.25 -11.69
N LEU A 39 11.07 -1.20 -10.83
CA LEU A 39 9.67 -1.61 -10.73
C LEU A 39 8.82 -0.51 -10.10
N VAL A 40 9.29 0.16 -9.05
CA VAL A 40 8.59 1.31 -8.46
C VAL A 40 8.43 2.40 -9.52
N ALA A 41 9.52 2.83 -10.16
CA ALA A 41 9.45 3.86 -11.20
C ALA A 41 8.53 3.45 -12.36
N GLY A 42 8.63 2.21 -12.84
CA GLY A 42 7.82 1.68 -13.93
C GLY A 42 6.34 1.57 -13.58
N ALA A 43 6.00 1.09 -12.38
CA ALA A 43 4.63 0.99 -11.92
C ALA A 43 3.96 2.35 -11.83
N PHE A 44 4.61 3.34 -11.21
CA PHE A 44 4.10 4.71 -11.11
C PHE A 44 4.01 5.40 -12.47
N LEU A 45 5.01 5.22 -13.35
CA LEU A 45 4.99 5.78 -14.69
C LEU A 45 3.81 5.23 -15.51
N VAL A 46 3.64 3.91 -15.57
CA VAL A 46 2.56 3.28 -16.33
C VAL A 46 1.19 3.66 -15.73
N ALA A 47 1.06 3.63 -14.40
CA ALA A 47 -0.17 4.03 -13.73
C ALA A 47 -0.53 5.50 -14.02
N GLY A 48 0.45 6.41 -13.95
CA GLY A 48 0.29 7.82 -14.29
C GLY A 48 -0.14 8.04 -15.74
N LEU A 49 0.53 7.38 -16.69
CA LEU A 49 0.17 7.46 -18.11
C LEU A 49 -1.23 6.92 -18.39
N LEU A 50 -1.62 5.81 -17.77
CA LEU A 50 -2.96 5.24 -17.93
C LEU A 50 -4.04 6.11 -17.30
N GLY A 51 -3.77 6.70 -16.12
CA GLY A 51 -4.66 7.66 -15.48
C GLY A 51 -4.87 8.91 -16.33
N ALA A 52 -3.79 9.48 -16.88
CA ALA A 52 -3.86 10.63 -17.79
C ALA A 52 -4.63 10.29 -19.09
N ALA A 53 -4.34 9.14 -19.70
CA ALA A 53 -5.06 8.69 -20.88
C ALA A 53 -6.55 8.47 -20.60
N ALA A 54 -6.92 8.02 -19.40
CA ALA A 54 -8.32 7.91 -19.00
C ALA A 54 -9.01 9.28 -18.93
N VAL A 55 -8.33 10.31 -18.39
CA VAL A 55 -8.85 11.69 -18.40
C VAL A 55 -9.06 12.18 -19.85
N ASP A 56 -8.07 11.98 -20.73
CA ASP A 56 -8.18 12.38 -22.14
C ASP A 56 -9.35 11.69 -22.84
N VAL A 57 -9.51 10.38 -22.66
CA VAL A 57 -10.61 9.59 -23.24
C VAL A 57 -11.96 10.07 -22.72
N LEU A 58 -12.09 10.35 -21.43
CA LEU A 58 -13.32 10.89 -20.84
C LEU A 58 -13.64 12.28 -21.40
N GLY A 59 -12.63 13.12 -21.59
CA GLY A 59 -12.77 14.44 -22.22
C GLY A 59 -13.30 14.34 -23.66
N LEU A 60 -12.83 13.37 -24.45
CA LEU A 60 -13.37 13.09 -25.79
C LEU A 60 -14.84 12.66 -25.79
N LEU A 61 -15.34 12.12 -24.66
CA LEU A 61 -16.74 11.77 -24.44
C LEU A 61 -17.57 12.92 -23.84
N GLY A 62 -16.96 14.10 -23.64
CA GLY A 62 -17.61 15.28 -23.05
C GLY A 62 -17.67 15.28 -21.52
N LEU A 63 -16.97 14.34 -20.86
CA LEU A 63 -16.88 14.25 -19.41
C LEU A 63 -15.58 14.94 -18.97
N THR A 64 -15.68 16.08 -18.30
CA THR A 64 -14.51 16.84 -17.82
C THR A 64 -14.54 16.96 -16.31
N GLU A 65 -13.40 17.29 -15.69
CA GLU A 65 -13.36 17.52 -14.24
C GLU A 65 -14.26 18.69 -13.81
N GLU A 66 -14.50 19.66 -14.69
CA GLU A 66 -15.43 20.76 -14.42
C GLU A 66 -16.91 20.33 -14.48
N SER A 67 -17.28 19.47 -15.43
CA SER A 67 -18.68 19.07 -15.61
C SER A 67 -19.07 17.90 -14.70
N GLU A 68 -18.19 16.92 -14.56
CA GLU A 68 -18.46 15.66 -13.87
C GLU A 68 -17.27 15.25 -12.96
N PRO A 69 -16.86 16.09 -11.98
CA PRO A 69 -15.64 15.91 -11.19
C PRO A 69 -15.55 14.52 -10.56
N VAL A 70 -16.65 14.06 -9.96
CA VAL A 70 -16.68 12.77 -9.26
C VAL A 70 -16.51 11.59 -10.20
N ALA A 71 -17.16 11.61 -11.37
CA ALA A 71 -17.07 10.52 -12.33
C ALA A 71 -15.66 10.46 -12.94
N VAL A 72 -15.11 11.63 -13.31
CA VAL A 72 -13.78 11.73 -13.91
C VAL A 72 -12.70 11.29 -12.92
N THR A 73 -12.68 11.83 -11.70
CA THR A 73 -11.69 11.45 -10.68
C THR A 73 -11.80 9.98 -10.31
N LEU A 74 -13.01 9.44 -10.14
CA LEU A 74 -13.20 8.03 -9.81
C LEU A 74 -12.68 7.11 -10.91
N ALA A 75 -13.02 7.40 -12.17
CA ALA A 75 -12.63 6.59 -13.31
C ALA A 75 -11.11 6.66 -13.58
N SER A 76 -10.53 7.85 -13.61
CA SER A 76 -9.10 8.03 -13.85
C SER A 76 -8.25 7.40 -12.74
N THR A 77 -8.66 7.56 -11.48
CA THR A 77 -7.99 6.94 -10.32
C THR A 77 -8.11 5.42 -10.33
N SER A 78 -9.28 4.89 -10.72
CA SER A 78 -9.46 3.44 -10.87
C SER A 78 -8.57 2.88 -11.98
N VAL A 79 -8.46 3.57 -13.12
CA VAL A 79 -7.55 3.16 -14.20
C VAL A 79 -6.09 3.25 -13.77
N HIS A 80 -5.72 4.30 -13.03
CA HIS A 80 -4.37 4.45 -12.48
C HIS A 80 -3.99 3.26 -11.60
N PHE A 81 -4.76 2.97 -10.54
CA PHE A 81 -4.44 1.87 -9.63
C PHE A 81 -4.67 0.49 -10.25
N GLY A 82 -5.61 0.34 -11.17
CA GLY A 82 -5.76 -0.88 -11.97
C GLY A 82 -4.52 -1.16 -12.82
N GLY A 83 -4.01 -0.14 -13.50
CA GLY A 83 -2.76 -0.19 -14.26
C GLY A 83 -1.55 -0.51 -13.38
N PHE A 84 -1.46 0.15 -12.22
CA PHE A 84 -0.45 -0.14 -11.20
C PHE A 84 -0.49 -1.63 -10.83
N LEU A 85 -1.64 -2.13 -10.38
CA LEU A 85 -1.82 -3.52 -9.96
C LEU A 85 -1.44 -4.50 -11.08
N LEU A 86 -1.84 -4.20 -12.32
CA LEU A 86 -1.49 -5.01 -13.49
C LEU A 86 0.01 -5.08 -13.74
N VAL A 87 0.75 -3.98 -13.57
CA VAL A 87 2.22 -3.98 -13.67
C VAL A 87 2.83 -4.90 -12.61
N CYS A 88 2.37 -4.80 -11.36
CA CYS A 88 2.89 -5.63 -10.27
C CYS A 88 2.57 -7.12 -10.47
N VAL A 89 1.34 -7.46 -10.84
CA VAL A 89 0.93 -8.84 -11.13
C VAL A 89 1.68 -9.39 -12.35
N GLY A 90 1.79 -8.60 -13.42
CA GLY A 90 2.55 -8.93 -14.62
C GLY A 90 4.03 -9.18 -14.30
N TYR A 91 4.62 -8.36 -13.43
CA TYR A 91 5.99 -8.55 -12.95
C TYR A 91 6.16 -9.85 -12.14
N VAL A 92 5.22 -10.16 -11.24
CA VAL A 92 5.23 -11.42 -10.47
C VAL A 92 5.22 -12.62 -11.42
N ALA A 93 4.38 -12.59 -12.45
CA ALA A 93 4.28 -13.65 -13.44
C ALA A 93 5.54 -13.75 -14.30
N TRP A 94 6.08 -12.61 -14.78
CA TRP A 94 7.28 -12.57 -15.62
C TRP A 94 8.54 -13.05 -14.90
N GLN A 95 8.73 -12.66 -13.63
CA GLN A 95 9.90 -13.03 -12.83
C GLN A 95 9.73 -14.33 -12.04
N ASP A 96 8.58 -14.99 -12.19
CA ASP A 96 8.17 -16.19 -11.45
C ASP A 96 8.48 -16.09 -9.94
N CYS A 97 8.05 -14.99 -9.31
CA CYS A 97 8.41 -14.68 -7.92
C CYS A 97 7.23 -14.74 -6.96
N ARG A 98 6.28 -15.66 -7.22
CA ARG A 98 5.08 -15.88 -6.40
C ARG A 98 5.37 -16.16 -4.91
N SER A 99 6.53 -16.73 -4.62
CA SER A 99 7.01 -16.97 -3.24
C SER A 99 7.25 -15.68 -2.43
N LEU A 100 7.32 -14.52 -3.08
CA LEU A 100 7.40 -13.22 -2.41
C LEU A 100 6.03 -12.64 -2.05
N VAL A 101 4.95 -13.23 -2.56
CA VAL A 101 3.58 -12.70 -2.46
C VAL A 101 2.60 -13.81 -2.02
N PRO A 102 2.90 -14.58 -0.96
CA PRO A 102 1.97 -15.57 -0.44
C PRO A 102 0.65 -14.89 -0.08
N ALA A 103 -0.44 -15.36 -0.70
CA ALA A 103 -1.79 -14.90 -0.44
C ALA A 103 -2.67 -16.13 -0.23
N SER A 104 -3.19 -16.29 0.99
CA SER A 104 -4.08 -17.36 1.39
C SER A 104 -5.22 -16.80 2.24
N LEU A 105 -6.33 -17.53 2.33
CA LEU A 105 -7.44 -17.09 3.18
C LEU A 105 -6.95 -16.84 4.61
N PRO A 106 -7.29 -15.70 5.24
CA PRO A 106 -6.82 -15.37 6.58
C PRO A 106 -7.25 -16.43 7.60
N SER A 107 -6.28 -16.95 8.35
CA SER A 107 -6.54 -17.76 9.54
C SER A 107 -7.08 -16.90 10.70
N VAL A 108 -7.57 -17.51 11.77
CA VAL A 108 -7.97 -16.78 13.01
C VAL A 108 -6.80 -15.95 13.56
N ARG A 109 -5.58 -16.48 13.50
CA ARG A 109 -4.37 -15.72 13.86
C ARG A 109 -4.18 -14.51 12.94
N SER A 110 -4.37 -14.68 11.63
CA SER A 110 -4.29 -13.59 10.67
C SER A 110 -5.34 -12.52 10.94
N LEU A 111 -6.58 -12.90 11.29
CA LEU A 111 -7.63 -11.96 11.68
C LEU A 111 -7.27 -11.17 12.94
N ALA A 112 -6.67 -11.82 13.94
CA ALA A 112 -6.18 -11.14 15.14
C ALA A 112 -5.05 -10.14 14.80
N VAL A 113 -4.12 -10.51 13.92
CA VAL A 113 -3.07 -9.60 13.43
C VAL A 113 -3.67 -8.44 12.65
N ILE A 114 -4.71 -8.65 11.84
CA ILE A 114 -5.42 -7.57 11.14
C ILE A 114 -6.03 -6.59 12.16
N ALA A 115 -6.76 -7.10 13.16
CA ALA A 115 -7.41 -6.25 14.16
C ALA A 115 -6.40 -5.44 14.98
N VAL A 116 -5.36 -6.09 15.51
CA VAL A 116 -4.31 -5.42 16.28
C VAL A 116 -3.51 -4.47 15.40
N GLY A 117 -3.14 -4.90 14.19
CA GLY A 117 -2.40 -4.09 13.23
C GLY A 117 -3.17 -2.83 12.82
N PHE A 118 -4.48 -2.92 12.62
CA PHE A 118 -5.33 -1.76 12.37
C PHE A 118 -5.35 -0.77 13.53
N VAL A 119 -5.54 -1.24 14.76
CA VAL A 119 -5.54 -0.37 15.96
C VAL A 119 -4.17 0.27 16.17
N VAL A 120 -3.08 -0.51 16.02
CA VAL A 120 -1.71 -0.01 16.12
C VAL A 120 -1.43 1.02 15.04
N LEU A 121 -1.83 0.75 13.78
CA LEU A 121 -1.66 1.69 12.68
C LEU A 121 -2.41 2.99 12.96
N LEU A 122 -3.72 2.92 13.22
CA LEU A 122 -4.55 4.09 13.51
C LEU A 122 -3.98 4.90 14.67
N GLY A 123 -3.69 4.26 15.81
CA GLY A 123 -3.16 4.94 16.99
C GLY A 123 -1.77 5.54 16.78
N SER A 124 -0.86 4.84 16.08
CA SER A 124 0.51 5.34 15.85
C SER A 124 0.53 6.55 14.92
N LEU A 125 -0.26 6.53 13.84
CA LEU A 125 -0.29 7.65 12.89
C LEU A 125 -0.92 8.88 13.53
N ASN A 126 -2.04 8.73 14.25
CA ASN A 126 -2.63 9.83 15.02
C ASN A 126 -1.67 10.38 16.09
N ALA A 127 -0.94 9.52 16.80
CA ALA A 127 0.03 9.96 17.78
C ALA A 127 1.20 10.74 17.15
N LEU A 128 1.65 10.34 15.96
CA LEU A 128 2.67 11.07 15.21
C LEU A 128 2.16 12.44 14.74
N GLU A 129 0.94 12.51 14.23
CA GLU A 129 0.32 13.79 13.84
C GLU A 129 0.21 14.74 15.04
N VAL A 130 -0.30 14.27 16.18
CA VAL A 130 -0.38 15.05 17.42
C VAL A 130 1.00 15.51 17.90
N LEU A 131 2.00 14.64 17.79
CA LEU A 131 3.38 14.96 18.16
C LEU A 131 3.96 16.07 17.27
N PHE A 132 3.81 15.97 15.94
CA PHE A 132 4.29 16.99 15.02
C PHE A 132 3.55 18.33 15.18
N ALA A 133 2.25 18.28 15.48
CA ALA A 133 1.46 19.46 15.79
C ALA A 133 1.99 20.24 17.00
N GLN A 134 2.64 19.59 17.99
CA GLN A 134 3.31 20.29 19.10
C GLN A 134 4.46 21.20 18.65
N PHE A 135 5.00 20.96 17.46
CA PHE A 135 6.05 21.77 16.83
C PHE A 135 5.51 22.73 15.77
N GLY A 136 4.19 22.86 15.64
CA GLY A 136 3.56 23.67 14.60
C GLY A 136 3.72 23.08 13.20
N LEU A 137 3.94 21.76 13.10
CA LEU A 137 4.09 21.05 11.84
C LEU A 137 2.85 20.19 11.58
N GLU A 138 2.05 20.58 10.60
CA GLU A 138 0.92 19.80 10.10
C GLU A 138 1.31 19.11 8.79
N PRO A 139 0.88 17.87 8.53
CA PRO A 139 1.14 17.21 7.25
C PRO A 139 0.49 17.96 6.09
N ALA A 140 1.12 17.91 4.91
CA ALA A 140 0.47 18.29 3.66
C ALA A 140 -0.71 17.36 3.36
N ASP A 141 -1.71 17.89 2.64
CA ASP A 141 -2.83 17.07 2.19
C ASP A 141 -2.43 16.21 0.98
N ASN A 142 -3.17 15.12 0.79
CA ASN A 142 -3.09 14.30 -0.42
C ASN A 142 -4.15 14.77 -1.42
N VAL A 143 -3.84 14.70 -2.72
CA VAL A 143 -4.78 15.06 -3.83
C VAL A 143 -6.15 14.39 -3.66
N ALA A 144 -6.20 13.13 -3.21
CA ALA A 144 -7.45 12.41 -3.00
C ALA A 144 -8.29 12.98 -1.85
N ILE A 145 -7.65 13.53 -0.81
CA ILE A 145 -8.35 14.19 0.31
C ILE A 145 -8.91 15.52 -0.15
N GLU A 146 -8.12 16.32 -0.87
CA GLU A 146 -8.53 17.63 -1.39
C GLU A 146 -9.72 17.50 -2.35
N ALA A 147 -9.67 16.58 -3.31
CA ALA A 147 -10.77 16.33 -4.24
C ALA A 147 -12.09 15.95 -3.54
N GLY A 148 -12.00 15.26 -2.40
CA GLY A 148 -13.18 14.92 -1.60
C GLY A 148 -13.74 16.08 -0.77
N ARG A 149 -12.94 17.10 -0.43
CA ARG A 149 -13.45 18.28 0.28
C ARG A 149 -14.42 19.07 -0.59
N ASP A 150 -14.09 19.21 -1.88
CA ASP A 150 -14.95 19.86 -2.86
C ASP A 150 -16.17 18.99 -3.22
N ASN A 151 -16.02 17.66 -3.14
CA ASN A 151 -17.06 16.69 -3.49
C ASN A 151 -17.15 15.55 -2.46
N PRO A 152 -17.84 15.72 -1.32
CA PRO A 152 -17.82 14.76 -0.22
C PRO A 152 -18.23 13.33 -0.59
N ARG A 153 -19.15 13.16 -1.56
CA ARG A 153 -19.55 11.84 -2.09
C ARG A 153 -18.39 11.03 -2.67
N LEU A 154 -17.31 11.69 -3.11
CA LEU A 154 -16.12 11.03 -3.63
C LEU A 154 -15.45 10.14 -2.57
N TYR A 155 -15.46 10.55 -1.29
CA TYR A 155 -14.93 9.74 -0.20
C TYR A 155 -15.62 8.37 -0.12
N LEU A 156 -16.95 8.30 -0.26
CA LEU A 156 -17.69 7.04 -0.27
C LEU A 156 -17.37 6.21 -1.51
N TYR A 157 -17.27 6.83 -2.69
CA TYR A 157 -17.00 6.11 -3.93
C TYR A 157 -15.55 5.63 -4.04
N MET A 158 -14.61 6.26 -3.32
CA MET A 158 -13.23 5.79 -3.26
C MET A 158 -13.04 4.57 -2.34
N ILE A 159 -13.97 4.27 -1.43
CA ILE A 159 -13.93 3.05 -0.58
C ILE A 159 -13.70 1.76 -1.39
N PRO A 160 -14.52 1.42 -2.41
CA PRO A 160 -14.27 0.23 -3.22
C PRO A 160 -12.95 0.32 -3.99
N VAL A 161 -12.54 1.50 -4.46
CA VAL A 161 -11.26 1.71 -5.15
C VAL A 161 -10.09 1.39 -4.22
N VAL A 162 -10.12 1.83 -2.96
CA VAL A 162 -9.01 1.57 -2.04
C VAL A 162 -8.93 0.13 -1.58
N ILE A 163 -10.08 -0.52 -1.39
CA ILE A 163 -10.14 -1.93 -1.00
C ILE A 163 -9.65 -2.83 -2.14
N LEU A 164 -10.04 -2.54 -3.39
CA LEU A 164 -9.84 -3.46 -4.51
C LEU A 164 -8.61 -3.14 -5.36
N LEU A 165 -8.20 -1.87 -5.42
CA LEU A 165 -7.14 -1.42 -6.34
C LEU A 165 -5.98 -0.79 -5.57
N ASN A 166 -6.19 0.28 -4.80
CA ASN A 166 -5.09 1.03 -4.14
C ASN A 166 -4.29 0.15 -3.19
N SER A 167 -4.90 -0.29 -2.07
CA SER A 167 -4.18 -1.04 -1.04
C SER A 167 -3.63 -2.37 -1.58
N PRO A 168 -4.33 -3.14 -2.43
CA PRO A 168 -3.74 -4.30 -3.09
C PRO A 168 -2.51 -3.97 -3.96
N ALA A 169 -2.57 -2.91 -4.79
CA ALA A 169 -1.46 -2.53 -5.66
C ALA A 169 -0.23 -2.12 -4.86
N GLU A 170 -0.43 -1.24 -3.87
CA GLU A 170 0.66 -0.73 -3.05
C GLU A 170 1.29 -1.83 -2.18
N GLU A 171 0.49 -2.63 -1.47
CA GLU A 171 1.04 -3.70 -0.63
C GLU A 171 1.74 -4.79 -1.48
N LEU A 172 1.20 -5.11 -2.65
CA LEU A 172 1.87 -6.02 -3.59
C LEU A 172 3.24 -5.50 -4.00
N LEU A 173 3.35 -4.22 -4.34
CA LEU A 173 4.63 -3.60 -4.69
C LEU A 173 5.57 -3.54 -3.48
N PHE A 174 5.14 -2.91 -2.39
CA PHE A 174 6.04 -2.54 -1.31
C PHE A 174 6.35 -3.70 -0.36
N ARG A 175 5.35 -4.52 0.01
CA ARG A 175 5.52 -5.60 1.00
C ARG A 175 5.86 -6.91 0.29
N GLY A 176 5.17 -7.18 -0.80
CA GLY A 176 5.49 -8.30 -1.67
C GLY A 176 6.85 -8.16 -2.33
N LEU A 177 6.98 -7.20 -3.24
CA LEU A 177 8.10 -7.14 -4.18
C LEU A 177 9.32 -6.42 -3.62
N VAL A 178 9.20 -5.19 -3.13
CA VAL A 178 10.33 -4.40 -2.61
C VAL A 178 10.85 -5.02 -1.32
N GLN A 179 10.04 -5.08 -0.26
CA GLN A 179 10.43 -5.67 1.03
C GLN A 179 10.88 -7.11 0.86
N GLY A 180 10.16 -7.93 0.09
CA GLY A 180 10.53 -9.33 -0.14
C GLY A 180 11.90 -9.49 -0.81
N ARG A 181 12.26 -8.63 -1.77
CA ARG A 181 13.59 -8.66 -2.41
C ARG A 181 14.69 -8.16 -1.48
N PHE A 182 14.47 -7.06 -0.76
CA PHE A 182 15.42 -6.60 0.24
C PHE A 182 15.58 -7.61 1.38
N ARG A 183 14.50 -8.30 1.80
CA ARG A 183 14.55 -9.37 2.79
C ARG A 183 15.45 -10.52 2.34
N ARG A 184 15.33 -10.96 1.08
CA ARG A 184 16.22 -12.01 0.54
C ARG A 184 17.69 -11.58 0.51
N ALA A 185 17.96 -10.32 0.21
CA ALA A 185 19.33 -9.81 0.12
C ALA A 185 19.94 -9.41 1.48
N TYR A 186 19.14 -8.95 2.44
CA TYR A 186 19.62 -8.27 3.65
C TYR A 186 18.98 -8.74 4.96
N GLY A 187 17.99 -9.63 4.91
CA GLY A 187 17.23 -10.07 6.08
C GLY A 187 16.01 -9.20 6.35
N VAL A 188 15.19 -9.65 7.32
CA VAL A 188 13.86 -9.07 7.60
C VAL A 188 13.93 -7.58 7.95
N VAL A 189 14.82 -7.20 8.87
CA VAL A 189 14.84 -5.82 9.40
C VAL A 189 15.22 -4.82 8.32
N PRO A 190 16.34 -4.99 7.57
CA PRO A 190 16.64 -4.07 6.47
C PRO A 190 15.59 -4.09 5.36
N GLY A 191 14.93 -5.24 5.14
CA GLY A 191 13.81 -5.37 4.21
C GLY A 191 12.65 -4.43 4.54
N ILE A 192 12.19 -4.45 5.79
CA ILE A 192 11.12 -3.58 6.28
C ILE A 192 11.57 -2.12 6.19
N LEU A 193 12.76 -1.78 6.68
CA LEU A 193 13.25 -0.40 6.71
C LEU A 193 13.36 0.20 5.31
N ALA A 194 13.96 -0.53 4.37
CA ALA A 194 14.14 -0.07 3.00
C ALA A 194 12.79 0.12 2.28
N ALA A 195 11.89 -0.86 2.36
CA ALA A 195 10.58 -0.74 1.74
C ALA A 195 9.74 0.40 2.34
N SER A 196 9.82 0.60 3.65
CA SER A 196 9.10 1.68 4.35
C SER A 196 9.64 3.06 3.98
N ALA A 197 10.97 3.20 3.82
CA ALA A 197 11.58 4.44 3.36
C ALA A 197 11.18 4.77 1.92
N VAL A 198 11.19 3.79 1.01
CA VAL A 198 10.76 3.98 -0.37
C VAL A 198 9.25 4.29 -0.44
N PHE A 199 8.44 3.61 0.38
CA PHE A 199 7.00 3.86 0.50
C PHE A 199 6.73 5.30 0.98
N GLY A 200 7.38 5.76 2.04
CA GLY A 200 7.25 7.15 2.48
C GLY A 200 7.71 8.15 1.41
N ALA A 201 8.87 7.91 0.80
CA ALA A 201 9.45 8.83 -0.20
C ALA A 201 8.56 9.00 -1.43
N ILE A 202 7.94 7.93 -1.93
CA ILE A 202 7.10 8.03 -3.13
C ILE A 202 5.83 8.84 -2.88
N HIS A 203 5.31 8.86 -1.64
CA HIS A 203 4.12 9.61 -1.31
C HIS A 203 4.30 11.12 -1.47
N TYR A 204 5.53 11.62 -1.49
CA TYR A 204 5.84 13.02 -1.76
C TYR A 204 5.21 13.52 -3.08
N VAL A 205 5.09 12.65 -4.09
CA VAL A 205 4.60 13.04 -5.44
C VAL A 205 3.09 13.33 -5.47
N ALA A 206 2.35 12.86 -4.48
CA ALA A 206 0.89 12.99 -4.40
C ALA A 206 0.43 14.07 -3.42
N LEU A 207 1.37 14.89 -2.92
CA LEU A 207 1.09 15.92 -1.91
C LEU A 207 0.77 17.27 -2.55
N VAL A 208 -0.18 17.94 -1.93
CA VAL A 208 -0.74 19.23 -2.31
C VAL A 208 -0.94 20.11 -1.08
N GLY A 209 -1.29 21.38 -1.31
CA GLY A 209 -1.49 22.36 -0.24
C GLY A 209 -0.19 22.85 0.41
N SER A 210 -0.33 23.57 1.52
CA SER A 210 0.76 24.29 2.19
C SER A 210 1.35 23.58 3.41
N GLY A 211 0.87 22.38 3.76
CA GLY A 211 1.38 21.61 4.90
C GLY A 211 2.79 21.06 4.68
N SER A 212 3.36 20.46 5.72
CA SER A 212 4.69 19.87 5.70
C SER A 212 4.70 18.53 4.95
N GLN A 213 5.27 18.55 3.75
CA GLN A 213 5.46 17.34 2.95
C GLN A 213 6.35 16.30 3.63
N LEU A 214 7.38 16.76 4.36
CA LEU A 214 8.29 15.86 5.09
C LEU A 214 7.60 15.16 6.25
N VAL A 215 6.66 15.83 6.92
CA VAL A 215 5.86 15.19 7.98
C VAL A 215 4.97 14.10 7.39
N TYR A 216 4.31 14.36 6.26
CA TYR A 216 3.53 13.33 5.57
C TYR A 216 4.42 12.14 5.17
N VAL A 217 5.57 12.38 4.56
CA VAL A 217 6.54 11.34 4.18
C VAL A 217 6.97 10.51 5.39
N ALA A 218 7.20 11.14 6.55
CA ALA A 218 7.57 10.45 7.78
C ALA A 218 6.42 9.59 8.34
N ILE A 219 5.19 10.10 8.33
CA ILE A 219 3.98 9.36 8.75
C ILE A 219 3.74 8.17 7.80
N ALA A 220 3.84 8.38 6.49
CA ALA A 220 3.73 7.32 5.50
C ALA A 220 4.83 6.26 5.69
N ALA A 221 6.09 6.66 5.94
CA ALA A 221 7.15 5.71 6.26
C ALA A 221 6.87 4.93 7.56
N ALA A 222 6.28 5.56 8.58
CA ALA A 222 5.87 4.86 9.80
C ALA A 222 4.75 3.83 9.54
N ALA A 223 3.76 4.17 8.71
CA ALA A 223 2.77 3.21 8.21
C ALA A 223 3.45 2.05 7.46
N GLY A 224 4.45 2.39 6.63
CA GLY A 224 5.50 1.54 6.08
C GLY A 224 5.90 0.39 7.01
N LEU A 225 6.46 0.78 8.15
CA LEU A 225 7.04 -0.12 9.14
C LEU A 225 6.01 -1.06 9.75
N ILE A 226 4.83 -0.53 10.10
CA ILE A 226 3.75 -1.28 10.74
C ILE A 226 3.21 -2.35 9.79
N LEU A 227 2.91 -1.97 8.54
CA LEU A 227 2.42 -2.88 7.51
C LEU A 227 3.48 -3.92 7.12
N GLY A 228 4.75 -3.51 7.02
CA GLY A 228 5.87 -4.41 6.77
C GLY A 228 6.08 -5.44 7.87
N ALA A 229 5.95 -5.04 9.14
CA ALA A 229 5.99 -5.95 10.28
C ALA A 229 4.78 -6.90 10.29
N ALA A 230 3.57 -6.40 10.03
CA ALA A 230 2.37 -7.23 9.95
C ALA A 230 2.49 -8.32 8.87
N TYR A 231 3.10 -7.98 7.73
CA TYR A 231 3.38 -8.92 6.65
C TYR A 231 4.31 -10.06 7.10
N GLU A 232 5.41 -9.76 7.82
CA GLU A 232 6.36 -10.77 8.29
C GLU A 232 5.79 -11.63 9.41
N ILE A 233 4.99 -11.04 10.31
CA ILE A 233 4.32 -11.75 11.41
C ILE A 233 3.28 -12.75 10.87
N ALA A 234 2.56 -12.36 9.81
CA ALA A 234 1.48 -13.17 9.24
C ALA A 234 1.95 -14.12 8.14
N GLY A 235 3.04 -13.80 7.45
CA GLY A 235 3.50 -14.53 6.26
C GLY A 235 2.47 -14.54 5.12
N ASN A 236 1.56 -13.55 5.07
CA ASN A 236 0.43 -13.50 4.15
C ASN A 236 0.17 -12.05 3.73
N LEU A 237 0.18 -11.79 2.43
CA LEU A 237 0.01 -10.47 1.83
C LEU A 237 -1.40 -9.91 2.02
N LEU A 238 -2.41 -10.75 2.21
CA LEU A 238 -3.78 -10.28 2.47
C LEU A 238 -3.91 -9.55 3.83
N VAL A 239 -3.01 -9.83 4.79
CA VAL A 239 -3.03 -9.19 6.10
C VAL A 239 -2.68 -7.69 6.04
N PRO A 240 -1.52 -7.27 5.51
CA PRO A 240 -1.23 -5.85 5.35
C PRO A 240 -2.21 -5.16 4.39
N ILE A 241 -2.69 -5.84 3.33
CA ILE A 241 -3.75 -5.29 2.44
C ILE A 241 -4.99 -4.94 3.25
N ALA A 242 -5.47 -5.85 4.11
CA ALA A 242 -6.65 -5.60 4.91
C ALA A 242 -6.45 -4.48 5.93
N ILE A 243 -5.31 -4.45 6.63
CA ILE A 243 -4.98 -3.37 7.59
C ILE A 243 -4.97 -2.01 6.88
N HIS A 244 -4.28 -1.93 5.74
CA HIS A 244 -4.17 -0.71 4.95
C HIS A 244 -5.55 -0.27 4.40
N ALA A 245 -6.31 -1.18 3.80
CA ALA A 245 -7.64 -0.88 3.30
C ALA A 245 -8.58 -0.41 4.41
N LEU A 246 -8.57 -1.06 5.58
CA LEU A 246 -9.39 -0.65 6.73
C LEU A 246 -9.02 0.75 7.21
N TRP A 247 -7.73 1.10 7.22
CA TRP A 247 -7.29 2.45 7.55
C TRP A 247 -7.82 3.48 6.54
N ASN A 248 -7.64 3.24 5.24
CA ASN A 248 -8.18 4.14 4.20
C ASN A 248 -9.71 4.29 4.30
N VAL A 249 -10.43 3.20 4.53
CA VAL A 249 -11.89 3.22 4.72
C VAL A 249 -12.29 4.05 5.93
N ALA A 250 -11.59 3.90 7.06
CA ALA A 250 -11.86 4.69 8.24
C ALA A 250 -11.66 6.19 7.98
N ILE A 251 -10.55 6.56 7.32
CA ILE A 251 -10.27 7.97 6.98
C ILE A 251 -11.32 8.54 6.02
N TYR A 252 -11.63 7.87 4.91
CA TYR A 252 -12.65 8.36 3.98
C TYR A 252 -14.04 8.43 4.60
N PHE A 253 -14.41 7.46 5.43
CA PHE A 253 -15.69 7.50 6.11
C PHE A 253 -15.77 8.68 7.10
N LEU A 254 -14.71 8.93 7.88
CA LEU A 254 -14.65 10.06 8.81
C LEU A 254 -14.73 11.39 8.06
N LEU A 255 -13.94 11.57 7.00
CA LEU A 255 -13.94 12.78 6.18
C LEU A 255 -15.31 13.03 5.52
N TYR A 256 -15.99 11.98 5.05
CA TYR A 256 -17.36 12.09 4.56
C TYR A 256 -18.32 12.54 5.65
N ALA A 257 -18.24 11.92 6.83
CA ALA A 257 -19.15 12.22 7.93
C ALA A 257 -18.98 13.65 8.43
N GLU A 258 -17.74 14.13 8.56
CA GLU A 258 -17.42 15.52 8.91
C GLU A 258 -17.94 16.49 7.85
N ALA A 259 -17.65 16.24 6.57
CA ALA A 259 -18.06 17.13 5.48
C ALA A 259 -19.59 17.20 5.27
N THR A 260 -20.34 16.21 5.78
CA THR A 260 -21.81 16.15 5.66
C THR A 260 -22.55 16.41 6.97
N GLY A 261 -21.84 16.66 8.07
CA GLY A 261 -22.44 16.90 9.39
C GLY A 261 -23.13 15.68 10.01
N VAL A 262 -22.72 14.47 9.61
CA VAL A 262 -23.19 13.20 10.20
C VAL A 262 -22.48 12.91 11.53
N LEU A 263 -21.32 13.53 11.75
CA LEU A 263 -20.54 13.53 13.01
C LEU A 263 -20.23 14.96 13.46
#